data_AF-A0A1H4FGP5-F1
#
_entry.id   AF-A0A1H4FGP5-F1
#
_cell.length_a   1.000
_cell.length_b   1.000
_cell.length_c   1.000
_cell.angle_alpha   90.00
_cell.angle_beta   90.00
_cell.angle_gamma   90.00
#
_symmetry.space_group_name_H-M   'P 1'
#
loop_
_entity.id
_entity.type
_entity.pdbx_description
1 polymer ?
#
loop_
_entity_poly.entity_id
_entity_poly.type
_entity_poly.pdbx_seq_one_letter_code
_entity_poly.pdbx_strand_id
1 'polypeptide(L)'
;MGTKLAAGGVKKNVYAARQIGERHARKLKAFNDIGAMRRWFEAPDVLWRRATAPLREGRAITDDEVALARTALIAQIGQRAIPARRENLCSLRFKGDDPHLTLPAGDGEGRLQIPAGETKTGVGVIVVLDPETVARLKVYIDRILPVARKLAQAHDDNPHLFPGDHLIAKDRLYESGCGFITPSKANTRFRQHLLRWCGIDLNMHVMRHLAAKVILDEDPSAMALVQVMLGHLWIKTTESYYAEVSKIIAQRRWQALLSAGARRAMAGLRFHVGPGDIFNGRRAA
;
A
#
# COMPACT_ATOMS: atom_id res chain seq x y z
N MET A 1 10.27 16.22 -18.68
CA MET A 1 9.65 15.52 -19.82
C MET A 1 10.07 16.24 -21.08
N GLY A 2 10.42 15.53 -22.14
CA GLY A 2 10.75 16.13 -23.43
C GLY A 2 9.90 15.52 -24.53
N THR A 3 9.50 16.34 -25.49
CA THR A 3 8.83 15.89 -26.71
C THR A 3 9.90 15.86 -27.80
N LYS A 4 10.16 14.71 -28.41
CA LYS A 4 10.94 14.65 -29.67
C LYS A 4 9.98 14.44 -30.82
N LEU A 5 10.16 15.22 -31.88
CA LEU A 5 9.54 14.95 -33.18
C LEU A 5 10.30 13.77 -33.80
N ALA A 6 9.58 12.69 -34.14
CA ALA A 6 10.12 11.64 -34.99
C ALA A 6 10.17 12.14 -36.45
N ALA A 7 10.92 11.44 -37.32
CA ALA A 7 11.18 11.79 -38.72
C ALA A 7 9.94 11.83 -39.66
N GLY A 8 8.73 11.94 -39.12
CA GLY A 8 7.48 12.10 -39.85
C GLY A 8 6.45 13.00 -39.14
N GLY A 9 6.90 13.95 -38.31
CA GLY A 9 6.02 14.95 -37.67
C GLY A 9 5.21 14.44 -36.46
N VAL A 10 5.27 13.15 -36.13
CA VAL A 10 4.58 12.59 -34.96
C VAL A 10 5.35 12.96 -33.68
N LYS A 11 4.68 13.68 -32.77
CA LYS A 11 5.18 13.99 -31.42
C LYS A 11 5.30 12.69 -30.62
N LYS A 12 6.52 12.23 -30.37
CA LYS A 12 6.78 11.10 -29.46
C LYS A 12 7.18 11.67 -28.10
N ASN A 13 6.39 11.36 -27.08
CA ASN A 13 6.76 11.66 -25.70
C ASN A 13 7.99 10.80 -25.34
N VAL A 14 9.12 11.47 -25.08
CA VAL A 14 10.32 10.81 -24.56
C VAL A 14 10.18 10.81 -23.05
N TYR A 15 9.74 9.67 -22.53
CA TYR A 15 9.72 9.44 -21.09
C TYR A 15 11.17 9.23 -20.63
N ALA A 16 11.58 9.94 -19.57
CA ALA A 16 12.76 9.55 -18.81
C ALA A 16 12.62 8.10 -18.32
N ALA A 17 13.72 7.47 -17.91
CA ALA A 17 13.68 6.15 -17.29
C ALA A 17 12.55 6.08 -16.24
N ARG A 18 11.78 4.98 -16.21
CA ARG A 18 10.62 4.83 -15.31
C ARG A 18 11.08 4.90 -13.86
N GLN A 19 10.98 6.08 -13.26
CA GLN A 19 11.33 6.32 -11.86
C GLN A 19 10.11 6.76 -11.06
N ILE A 20 10.20 6.68 -9.74
CA ILE A 20 9.22 7.33 -8.87
C ILE A 20 9.31 8.83 -9.15
N GLY A 21 8.21 9.43 -9.60
CA GLY A 21 8.19 10.87 -9.84
C GLY A 21 8.49 11.64 -8.55
N GLU A 22 9.19 12.76 -8.66
CA GLU A 22 9.67 13.57 -7.53
C GLU A 22 8.57 13.86 -6.49
N ARG A 23 7.34 14.15 -6.95
CA ARG A 23 6.18 14.34 -6.08
C ARG A 23 5.88 13.13 -5.19
N HIS A 24 5.96 11.92 -5.73
CA HIS A 24 5.71 10.69 -4.98
C HIS A 24 6.88 10.38 -4.05
N ALA A 25 8.12 10.60 -4.50
CA ALA A 25 9.31 10.42 -3.67
C ALA A 25 9.29 11.34 -2.44
N ARG A 26 8.93 12.63 -2.61
CA ARG A 26 8.76 13.57 -1.50
C ARG A 26 7.73 13.09 -0.47
N LYS A 27 6.60 12.54 -0.93
CA LYS A 27 5.57 12.00 -0.03
C LYS A 27 6.05 10.76 0.72
N LEU A 28 6.78 9.86 0.05
CA LEU A 28 7.36 8.68 0.71
C LEU A 28 8.40 9.05 1.77
N LYS A 29 9.17 10.13 1.55
CA LYS A 29 10.17 10.61 2.52
C LYS A 29 9.55 10.97 3.86
N ALA A 30 8.30 11.45 3.89
CA ALA A 30 7.58 11.73 5.13
C ALA A 30 7.39 10.48 6.00
N PHE A 31 7.38 9.28 5.40
CA PHE A 31 7.27 8.00 6.11
C PHE A 31 8.61 7.43 6.58
N ASN A 32 9.70 8.20 6.52
CA ASN A 32 10.90 7.91 7.31
C ASN A 32 10.71 8.27 8.80
N ASP A 33 9.71 9.10 9.10
CA ASP A 33 9.29 9.40 10.48
C ASP A 33 8.44 8.25 11.04
N ILE A 34 8.84 7.72 12.20
CA ILE A 34 8.11 6.65 12.89
C ILE A 34 6.69 7.11 13.24
N GLY A 35 6.49 8.39 13.57
CA GLY A 35 5.17 8.95 13.83
C GLY A 35 4.23 8.83 12.63
N ALA A 36 4.69 9.21 11.44
CA ALA A 36 3.95 9.07 10.20
C ALA A 36 3.65 7.60 9.85
N MET A 37 4.61 6.70 10.08
CA MET A 37 4.42 5.27 9.87
C MET A 37 3.38 4.68 10.82
N ARG A 38 3.45 5.02 12.10
CA ARG A 38 2.45 4.62 13.11
C ARG A 38 1.05 5.09 12.73
N ARG A 39 0.90 6.38 12.39
CA ARG A 39 -0.41 6.94 11.98
C ARG A 39 -0.96 6.29 10.72
N TRP A 40 -0.11 5.79 9.82
CA TRP A 40 -0.55 5.01 8.66
C TRP A 40 -1.14 3.66 9.08
N PHE A 41 -0.45 2.88 9.92
CA PHE A 41 -0.96 1.60 10.40
C PHE A 41 -2.21 1.73 11.29
N GLU A 42 -2.34 2.81 12.03
CA GLU A 42 -3.54 3.11 12.83
C GLU A 42 -4.71 3.68 11.98
N ALA A 43 -4.44 4.14 10.75
CA ALA A 43 -5.43 4.87 9.95
C ALA A 43 -6.73 4.08 9.68
N PRO A 44 -6.70 2.78 9.31
CA PRO A 44 -7.92 2.01 9.13
C PRO A 44 -8.83 2.06 10.36
N ASP A 45 -8.26 1.91 11.56
CA ASP A 45 -9.00 1.86 12.83
C ASP A 45 -9.57 3.22 13.21
N VAL A 46 -8.78 4.27 13.01
CA VAL A 46 -9.16 5.67 13.26
C VAL A 46 -10.35 6.07 12.38
N LEU A 47 -10.33 5.68 11.10
CA LEU A 47 -11.39 5.97 10.15
C LEU A 47 -12.61 5.06 10.36
N TRP A 48 -12.38 3.78 10.59
CA TRP A 48 -13.45 2.79 10.82
C TRP A 48 -14.28 3.14 12.05
N ARG A 49 -13.63 3.51 13.17
CA ARG A 49 -14.34 3.93 14.38
C ARG A 49 -15.27 5.11 14.15
N ARG A 50 -14.82 6.10 13.36
CA ARG A 50 -15.64 7.28 13.00
C ARG A 50 -16.80 6.90 12.10
N ALA A 51 -16.53 6.10 11.06
CA ALA A 51 -17.56 5.66 10.13
C ALA A 51 -18.67 4.83 10.80
N THR A 52 -18.32 4.08 11.85
CA THR A 52 -19.25 3.21 12.58
C THR A 52 -19.84 3.82 13.84
N ALA A 53 -19.44 5.05 14.21
CA ALA A 53 -19.96 5.73 15.40
C ALA A 53 -21.49 5.89 15.37
N PRO A 54 -22.12 6.32 14.26
CA PRO A 54 -23.58 6.42 14.20
C PRO A 54 -24.28 5.08 14.44
N LEU A 55 -23.73 3.96 13.93
CA LEU A 55 -24.31 2.62 14.14
C LEU A 55 -24.35 2.24 15.62
N ARG A 56 -23.29 2.57 16.37
CA ARG A 56 -23.22 2.30 17.83
C ARG A 56 -24.18 3.18 18.62
N GLU A 57 -24.41 4.39 18.13
CA GLU A 57 -25.28 5.40 18.74
C GLU A 57 -26.75 5.28 18.28
N GLY A 58 -27.09 4.30 17.44
CA GLY A 58 -28.43 4.14 16.89
C GLY A 58 -28.85 5.23 15.89
N ARG A 59 -27.89 6.01 15.38
CA ARG A 59 -28.12 7.08 14.40
C ARG A 59 -28.00 6.58 12.97
N ALA A 60 -28.68 7.28 12.06
CA ALA A 60 -28.55 7.04 10.63
C ALA A 60 -27.12 7.34 10.13
N ILE A 61 -26.66 6.53 9.17
CA ILE A 61 -25.39 6.71 8.47
C ILE A 61 -25.57 7.76 7.36
N THR A 62 -24.65 8.73 7.28
CA THR A 62 -24.65 9.77 6.25
C THR A 62 -23.62 9.45 5.14
N ASP A 63 -23.59 10.26 4.08
CA ASP A 63 -22.58 10.13 3.01
C ASP A 63 -21.15 10.24 3.54
N ASP A 64 -20.89 11.10 4.53
CA ASP A 64 -19.55 11.26 5.10
C ASP A 64 -19.09 9.98 5.81
N GLU A 65 -19.96 9.29 6.57
CA GLU A 65 -19.60 8.02 7.18
C GLU A 65 -19.45 6.89 6.17
N VAL A 66 -20.27 6.87 5.09
CA VAL A 66 -20.06 5.94 3.98
C VAL A 66 -18.67 6.17 3.36
N ALA A 67 -18.31 7.43 3.09
CA ALA A 67 -17.02 7.78 2.48
C ALA A 67 -15.83 7.43 3.40
N LEU A 68 -15.98 7.61 4.72
CA LEU A 68 -15.00 7.19 5.72
C LEU A 68 -14.85 5.67 5.77
N ALA A 69 -15.96 4.92 5.77
CA ALA A 69 -15.92 3.45 5.76
C ALA A 69 -15.23 2.90 4.51
N ARG A 70 -15.55 3.46 3.33
CA ARG A 70 -14.88 3.12 2.06
C ARG A 70 -13.37 3.35 2.18
N THR A 71 -12.96 4.50 2.73
CA THR A 71 -11.54 4.83 2.90
C THR A 71 -10.85 3.89 3.87
N ALA A 72 -11.50 3.58 4.99
CA ALA A 72 -10.99 2.65 6.00
C ALA A 72 -10.75 1.26 5.41
N LEU A 73 -11.71 0.73 4.63
CA LEU A 73 -11.57 -0.57 3.95
C LEU A 73 -10.47 -0.56 2.88
N ILE A 74 -10.40 0.49 2.06
CA ILE A 74 -9.32 0.63 1.07
C ILE A 74 -7.95 0.62 1.76
N ALA A 75 -7.80 1.34 2.87
CA ALA A 75 -6.57 1.36 3.65
C ALA A 75 -6.29 -0.01 4.27
N GLN A 76 -7.28 -0.65 4.91
CA GLN A 76 -7.16 -1.98 5.52
C GLN A 76 -6.69 -3.03 4.49
N ILE A 77 -7.39 -3.15 3.36
CA ILE A 77 -7.06 -4.10 2.29
C ILE A 77 -5.67 -3.78 1.72
N GLY A 78 -5.39 -2.49 1.51
CA GLY A 78 -4.09 -2.01 1.02
C GLY A 78 -2.92 -2.35 1.93
N GLN A 79 -3.14 -2.37 3.24
CA GLN A 79 -2.13 -2.66 4.27
C GLN A 79 -1.95 -4.14 4.52
N ARG A 80 -3.05 -4.89 4.63
CA ARG A 80 -3.05 -6.24 5.20
C ARG A 80 -3.23 -7.37 4.19
N ALA A 81 -3.69 -7.06 2.98
CA ALA A 81 -3.93 -8.06 1.94
C ALA A 81 -3.05 -7.81 0.72
N ILE A 82 -3.27 -6.68 0.03
CA ILE A 82 -2.52 -6.36 -1.17
C ILE A 82 -2.50 -4.85 -1.42
N PRO A 83 -1.34 -4.25 -1.75
CA PRO A 83 -1.26 -2.84 -2.13
C PRO A 83 -1.78 -2.59 -3.56
N ALA A 84 -2.94 -3.14 -3.94
CA ALA A 84 -3.46 -3.20 -5.31
C ALA A 84 -3.58 -1.84 -6.02
N ARG A 85 -3.67 -1.86 -7.35
CA ARG A 85 -3.88 -0.63 -8.13
C ARG A 85 -5.23 -0.03 -7.77
N ARG A 86 -5.31 1.31 -7.77
CA ARG A 86 -6.53 2.02 -7.37
C ARG A 86 -7.80 1.53 -8.08
N GLU A 87 -7.70 1.21 -9.36
CA GLU A 87 -8.83 0.74 -10.16
C GLU A 87 -9.32 -0.62 -9.65
N ASN A 88 -8.39 -1.56 -9.44
CA ASN A 88 -8.70 -2.87 -8.85
C ASN A 88 -9.34 -2.75 -7.46
N LEU A 89 -8.88 -1.82 -6.61
CA LEU A 89 -9.49 -1.58 -5.29
C LEU A 89 -10.89 -0.99 -5.40
N CYS A 90 -11.14 -0.09 -6.36
CA CYS A 90 -12.44 0.55 -6.54
C CYS A 90 -13.46 -0.40 -7.19
N SER A 91 -13.01 -1.32 -8.04
CA SER A 91 -13.87 -2.24 -8.80
C SER A 91 -14.13 -3.57 -8.10
N LEU A 92 -13.72 -3.73 -6.83
CA LEU A 92 -13.96 -4.97 -6.07
C LEU A 92 -15.44 -5.35 -6.07
N ARG A 93 -15.72 -6.65 -6.26
CA ARG A 93 -17.07 -7.22 -6.25
C ARG A 93 -17.17 -8.20 -5.09
N PHE A 94 -18.28 -8.16 -4.37
CA PHE A 94 -18.51 -9.08 -3.24
C PHE A 94 -19.61 -10.11 -3.52
N LYS A 95 -20.34 -9.93 -4.63
CA LYS A 95 -21.41 -10.81 -5.11
C LYS A 95 -21.44 -10.82 -6.65
N GLY A 96 -22.39 -11.54 -7.22
CA GLY A 96 -22.56 -11.74 -8.66
C GLY A 96 -21.86 -13.01 -9.13
N ASP A 97 -21.80 -13.22 -10.44
CA ASP A 97 -21.31 -14.47 -11.05
C ASP A 97 -19.79 -14.69 -10.86
N ASP A 98 -19.04 -13.60 -10.66
CA ASP A 98 -17.59 -13.62 -10.48
C ASP A 98 -17.17 -12.62 -9.37
N PRO A 99 -17.43 -12.96 -8.10
CA PRO A 99 -17.09 -12.11 -6.97
C PRO A 99 -15.58 -12.15 -6.72
N HIS A 100 -15.00 -10.99 -6.40
CA HIS A 100 -13.61 -10.90 -5.97
C HIS A 100 -13.40 -11.31 -4.52
N LEU A 101 -14.45 -11.25 -3.69
CA LEU A 101 -14.40 -11.56 -2.28
C LEU A 101 -15.14 -12.85 -1.98
N THR A 102 -14.47 -13.75 -1.26
CA THR A 102 -15.09 -14.92 -0.64
C THR A 102 -14.95 -14.77 0.87
N LEU A 103 -16.07 -14.57 1.56
CA LEU A 103 -16.10 -14.38 3.00
C LEU A 103 -16.71 -15.63 3.67
N PRO A 104 -16.16 -16.10 4.81
CA PRO A 104 -16.73 -17.21 5.54
C PRO A 104 -18.11 -16.83 6.12
N ALA A 105 -18.99 -17.81 6.34
CA ALA A 105 -20.29 -17.56 6.97
C ALA A 105 -20.12 -17.06 8.43
N GLY A 106 -19.30 -17.75 9.22
CA GLY A 106 -18.90 -17.34 10.58
C GLY A 106 -17.63 -16.49 10.60
N ASP A 107 -16.95 -16.46 11.73
CA ASP A 107 -15.66 -15.78 11.85
C ASP A 107 -14.54 -16.58 11.18
N GLY A 108 -13.47 -15.88 10.78
CA GLY A 108 -12.29 -16.51 10.20
C GLY A 108 -11.74 -15.76 9.00
N GLU A 109 -10.81 -16.42 8.31
CA GLU A 109 -10.15 -15.87 7.13
C GLU A 109 -11.06 -15.85 5.91
N GLY A 110 -10.90 -14.82 5.09
CA GLY A 110 -11.53 -14.69 3.79
C GLY A 110 -10.50 -14.81 2.67
N ARG A 111 -10.98 -14.72 1.43
CA ARG A 111 -10.11 -14.65 0.25
C ARG A 111 -10.48 -13.46 -0.62
N LEU A 112 -9.45 -12.80 -1.14
CA LEU A 112 -9.55 -11.82 -2.21
C LEU A 112 -8.86 -12.38 -3.45
N GLN A 113 -9.62 -12.51 -4.53
CA GLN A 113 -9.14 -12.96 -5.83
C GLN A 113 -9.43 -11.89 -6.88
N ILE A 114 -8.44 -11.57 -7.71
CA ILE A 114 -8.60 -10.69 -8.87
C ILE A 114 -8.12 -11.46 -10.10
N PRO A 115 -9.01 -11.78 -11.06
CA PRO A 115 -8.62 -12.52 -12.26
C PRO A 115 -7.55 -11.81 -13.07
N ALA A 116 -6.71 -12.60 -13.76
CA ALA A 116 -5.64 -12.09 -14.62
C ALA A 116 -6.12 -11.04 -15.63
N GLY A 117 -7.30 -11.26 -16.25
CA GLY A 117 -7.89 -10.32 -17.21
C GLY A 117 -8.15 -8.93 -16.62
N GLU A 118 -8.43 -8.85 -15.32
CA GLU A 118 -8.71 -7.58 -14.62
C GLU A 118 -7.43 -6.91 -14.08
N THR A 119 -6.26 -7.56 -14.15
CA THR A 119 -5.01 -6.94 -13.72
C THR A 119 -4.23 -6.37 -14.90
N LYS A 120 -3.61 -5.20 -14.71
CA LYS A 120 -2.83 -4.52 -15.77
C LYS A 120 -1.77 -5.41 -16.43
N THR A 121 -1.25 -6.41 -15.72
CA THR A 121 -0.14 -7.26 -16.17
C THR A 121 -0.57 -8.64 -16.63
N GLY A 122 -1.87 -8.97 -16.57
CA GLY A 122 -2.33 -10.32 -16.94
C GLY A 122 -1.96 -11.39 -15.92
N VAL A 123 -1.59 -11.00 -14.70
CA VAL A 123 -1.24 -11.93 -13.61
C VAL A 123 -2.33 -11.82 -12.56
N GLY A 124 -3.01 -12.94 -12.27
CA GLY A 124 -4.05 -12.99 -11.25
C GLY A 124 -3.49 -12.72 -9.85
N VAL A 125 -4.35 -12.26 -8.96
CA VAL A 125 -4.04 -12.08 -7.54
C VAL A 125 -4.93 -13.03 -6.75
N ILE A 126 -4.34 -13.76 -5.81
CA ILE A 126 -5.06 -14.51 -4.79
C ILE A 126 -4.37 -14.23 -3.47
N VAL A 127 -5.08 -13.63 -2.52
CA VAL A 127 -4.57 -13.32 -1.18
C VAL A 127 -5.59 -13.69 -0.11
N VAL A 128 -5.08 -14.01 1.08
CA VAL A 128 -5.89 -14.25 2.27
C VAL A 128 -6.26 -12.91 2.91
N LEU A 129 -7.49 -12.81 3.39
CA LEU A 129 -7.96 -11.70 4.21
C LEU A 129 -7.98 -12.14 5.66
N ASP A 130 -7.31 -11.38 6.52
CA ASP A 130 -7.31 -11.65 7.95
C ASP A 130 -8.71 -11.48 8.58
N PRO A 131 -9.00 -12.12 9.73
CA PRO A 131 -10.33 -12.11 10.34
C PRO A 131 -10.85 -10.70 10.67
N GLU A 132 -9.98 -9.75 11.01
CA GLU A 132 -10.38 -8.38 11.31
C GLU A 132 -10.85 -7.67 10.04
N THR A 133 -10.13 -7.84 8.93
CA THR A 133 -10.55 -7.35 7.62
C THR A 133 -11.89 -7.94 7.19
N VAL A 134 -12.09 -9.25 7.40
CA VAL A 134 -13.36 -9.94 7.12
C VAL A 134 -14.50 -9.36 7.96
N ALA A 135 -14.31 -9.18 9.27
CA ALA A 135 -15.33 -8.62 10.16
C ALA A 135 -15.77 -7.21 9.71
N ARG A 136 -14.82 -6.35 9.33
CA ARG A 136 -15.12 -5.02 8.79
C ARG A 136 -15.87 -5.09 7.47
N LEU A 137 -15.47 -5.98 6.56
CA LEU A 137 -16.16 -6.17 5.28
C LEU A 137 -17.62 -6.60 5.49
N LYS A 138 -17.89 -7.54 6.38
CA LYS A 138 -19.26 -7.97 6.71
C LYS A 138 -20.11 -6.82 7.23
N VAL A 139 -19.62 -6.09 8.24
CA VAL A 139 -20.33 -4.92 8.78
C VAL A 139 -20.58 -3.86 7.69
N TYR A 140 -19.60 -3.62 6.83
CA TYR A 140 -19.79 -2.69 5.71
C TYR A 140 -20.88 -3.17 4.75
N ILE A 141 -20.82 -4.43 4.31
CA ILE A 141 -21.78 -5.02 3.37
C ILE A 141 -23.20 -5.01 3.95
N ASP A 142 -23.35 -5.36 5.22
CA ASP A 142 -24.67 -5.52 5.84
C ASP A 142 -25.29 -4.17 6.24
N ARG A 143 -24.48 -3.23 6.73
CA ARG A 143 -24.98 -2.02 7.42
C ARG A 143 -24.75 -0.71 6.67
N ILE A 144 -23.69 -0.62 5.86
CA ILE A 144 -23.25 0.64 5.24
C ILE A 144 -23.50 0.63 3.73
N LEU A 145 -23.28 -0.50 3.07
CA LEU A 145 -23.46 -0.66 1.63
C LEU A 145 -24.90 -0.36 1.16
N PRO A 146 -25.98 -0.70 1.89
CA PRO A 146 -27.34 -0.31 1.48
C PRO A 146 -27.50 1.21 1.35
N VAL A 147 -26.90 1.99 2.26
CA VAL A 147 -26.90 3.45 2.19
C VAL A 147 -26.02 3.92 1.03
N ALA A 148 -24.84 3.31 0.87
CA ALA A 148 -23.91 3.61 -0.21
C ALA A 148 -24.52 3.41 -1.60
N ARG A 149 -25.36 2.37 -1.79
CA ARG A 149 -26.11 2.12 -3.03
C ARG A 149 -27.15 3.21 -3.31
N LYS A 150 -27.96 3.55 -2.30
CA LYS A 150 -28.97 4.62 -2.42
C LYS A 150 -28.34 5.95 -2.82
N LEU A 151 -27.23 6.33 -2.16
CA LEU A 151 -26.49 7.56 -2.48
C LEU A 151 -25.90 7.55 -3.90
N ALA A 152 -25.50 6.38 -4.39
CA ALA A 152 -24.96 6.22 -5.74
C ALA A 152 -26.05 6.04 -6.81
N GLN A 153 -27.33 6.01 -6.44
CA GLN A 153 -28.44 5.62 -7.34
C GLN A 153 -28.15 4.28 -8.05
N ALA A 154 -27.50 3.37 -7.34
CA ALA A 154 -27.11 2.07 -7.86
C ALA A 154 -28.29 1.09 -7.82
N HIS A 155 -28.30 0.14 -8.74
CA HIS A 155 -29.26 -0.96 -8.72
C HIS A 155 -29.01 -1.87 -7.50
N ASP A 156 -30.07 -2.57 -7.06
CA ASP A 156 -30.00 -3.50 -5.93
C ASP A 156 -29.08 -4.70 -6.22
N ASP A 157 -29.00 -5.12 -7.48
CA ASP A 157 -28.15 -6.20 -7.97
C ASP A 157 -26.69 -5.77 -8.18
N ASN A 158 -26.34 -4.48 -8.10
CA ASN A 158 -24.98 -3.98 -8.31
C ASN A 158 -23.95 -4.78 -7.47
N PRO A 159 -22.99 -5.47 -8.11
CA PRO A 159 -22.10 -6.42 -7.45
C PRO A 159 -20.94 -5.76 -6.70
N HIS A 160 -20.71 -4.47 -6.92
CA HIS A 160 -19.52 -3.79 -6.42
C HIS A 160 -19.59 -3.51 -4.94
N LEU A 161 -18.45 -3.70 -4.27
CA LEU A 161 -18.24 -3.29 -2.89
C LEU A 161 -18.36 -1.78 -2.75
N PHE A 162 -17.92 -1.02 -3.75
CA PHE A 162 -17.98 0.45 -3.73
C PHE A 162 -18.80 0.95 -4.92
N PRO A 163 -20.15 0.99 -4.83
CA PRO A 163 -21.01 1.40 -5.94
C PRO A 163 -20.77 2.87 -6.33
N GLY A 164 -20.99 3.20 -7.60
CA GLY A 164 -20.82 4.53 -8.15
C GLY A 164 -21.13 4.62 -9.65
N ASP A 165 -20.75 5.74 -10.25
CA ASP A 165 -21.09 6.14 -11.63
C ASP A 165 -20.07 5.66 -12.68
N HIS A 166 -19.00 4.97 -12.27
CA HIS A 166 -17.98 4.53 -13.21
C HIS A 166 -18.37 3.19 -13.83
N LEU A 167 -18.66 3.23 -15.13
CA LEU A 167 -19.22 2.10 -15.88
C LEU A 167 -18.19 1.25 -16.59
N ILE A 168 -16.90 1.58 -16.54
CA ILE A 168 -15.87 0.87 -17.31
C ILE A 168 -14.78 0.39 -16.37
N ALA A 169 -14.45 -0.90 -16.44
CA ALA A 169 -13.22 -1.46 -15.87
C ALA A 169 -12.57 -2.32 -16.94
N LYS A 170 -11.35 -1.95 -17.37
CA LYS A 170 -10.66 -2.69 -18.45
C LYS A 170 -11.58 -2.83 -19.69
N ASP A 171 -11.85 -4.07 -20.12
CA ASP A 171 -12.65 -4.42 -21.29
C ASP A 171 -14.11 -4.72 -20.93
N ARG A 172 -14.52 -4.50 -19.67
CA ARG A 172 -15.89 -4.68 -19.20
C ARG A 172 -16.60 -3.33 -19.11
N LEU A 173 -17.75 -3.25 -19.77
CA LEU A 173 -18.72 -2.16 -19.66
C LEU A 173 -19.88 -2.64 -18.79
N TYR A 174 -20.22 -1.85 -17.77
CA TYR A 174 -21.35 -2.05 -16.88
C TYR A 174 -22.53 -1.20 -17.33
N GLU A 175 -23.73 -1.72 -17.13
CA GLU A 175 -24.96 -0.95 -17.31
C GLU A 175 -25.04 0.21 -16.32
N SER A 176 -25.83 1.23 -16.65
CA SER A 176 -26.14 2.32 -15.71
C SER A 176 -26.68 1.74 -14.40
N GLY A 177 -26.25 2.28 -13.26
CA GLY A 177 -26.62 1.76 -11.94
C GLY A 177 -25.81 0.54 -11.47
N CYS A 178 -25.07 -0.13 -12.35
CA CYS A 178 -24.22 -1.29 -12.04
C CYS A 178 -22.72 -0.95 -11.96
N GLY A 179 -22.36 0.33 -12.00
CA GLY A 179 -20.97 0.80 -11.91
C GLY A 179 -20.40 0.86 -10.49
N PHE A 180 -19.14 1.30 -10.41
CA PHE A 180 -18.41 1.48 -9.15
C PHE A 180 -17.90 2.90 -8.98
N ILE A 181 -17.34 3.21 -7.81
CA ILE A 181 -16.81 4.54 -7.50
C ILE A 181 -15.70 4.91 -8.49
N THR A 182 -15.80 6.11 -9.07
CA THR A 182 -14.75 6.63 -9.94
C THR A 182 -13.39 6.66 -9.22
N PRO A 183 -12.32 6.04 -9.76
CA PRO A 183 -11.03 5.93 -9.05
C PRO A 183 -10.38 7.26 -8.67
N SER A 184 -10.63 8.34 -9.43
CA SER A 184 -10.16 9.69 -9.07
C SER A 184 -10.89 10.25 -7.86
N LYS A 185 -12.23 10.11 -7.80
CA LYS A 185 -13.06 10.50 -6.64
C LYS A 185 -12.63 9.74 -5.39
N ALA A 186 -12.47 8.42 -5.50
CA ALA A 186 -11.98 7.57 -4.40
C ALA A 186 -10.60 8.03 -3.89
N ASN A 187 -9.64 8.27 -4.80
CA ASN A 187 -8.30 8.72 -4.44
C ASN A 187 -8.28 10.09 -3.77
N THR A 188 -9.14 11.02 -4.20
CA THR A 188 -9.27 12.35 -3.58
C THR A 188 -9.83 12.26 -2.17
N ARG A 189 -10.94 11.53 -1.98
CA ARG A 189 -11.55 11.31 -0.65
C ARG A 189 -10.59 10.58 0.29
N PHE A 190 -9.91 9.54 -0.21
CA PHE A 190 -8.88 8.80 0.54
C PHE A 190 -7.81 9.74 1.09
N ARG A 191 -7.23 10.59 0.23
CA ARG A 191 -6.23 11.58 0.64
C ARG A 191 -6.79 12.59 1.66
N GLN A 192 -7.99 13.12 1.42
CA GLN A 192 -8.61 14.10 2.31
C GLN A 192 -8.85 13.53 3.71
N HIS A 193 -9.38 12.30 3.80
CA HIS A 193 -9.63 11.66 5.09
C HIS A 193 -8.34 11.35 5.85
N LEU A 194 -7.32 10.82 5.17
CA LEU A 194 -6.03 10.56 5.81
C LEU A 194 -5.35 11.85 6.29
N LEU A 195 -5.45 12.93 5.52
CA LEU A 195 -4.91 14.21 5.95
C LEU A 195 -5.69 14.76 7.16
N ARG A 196 -7.02 14.78 7.08
CA ARG A 196 -7.90 15.35 8.11
C ARG A 196 -7.87 14.58 9.43
N TRP A 197 -7.88 13.26 9.37
CA TRP A 197 -8.10 12.41 10.56
C TRP A 197 -6.84 11.70 11.05
N CYS A 198 -5.83 11.55 10.20
CA CYS A 198 -4.59 10.85 10.52
C CYS A 198 -3.35 11.75 10.36
N GLY A 199 -3.50 13.00 9.90
CA GLY A 199 -2.37 13.92 9.72
C GLY A 199 -1.31 13.40 8.74
N ILE A 200 -1.71 12.64 7.71
CA ILE A 200 -0.79 12.12 6.68
C ILE A 200 -1.28 12.48 5.27
N ASP A 201 -0.39 13.06 4.45
CA ASP A 201 -0.67 13.31 3.03
C ASP A 201 -0.31 12.08 2.18
N LEU A 202 -1.20 11.10 2.18
CA LEU A 202 -1.07 9.88 1.41
C LEU A 202 -2.22 9.72 0.43
N ASN A 203 -1.93 9.33 -0.82
CA ASN A 203 -2.94 8.96 -1.81
C ASN A 203 -2.80 7.48 -2.17
N MET A 204 -3.76 6.87 -2.87
CA MET A 204 -3.78 5.44 -3.14
C MET A 204 -2.56 4.97 -3.97
N HIS A 205 -2.02 5.83 -4.82
CA HIS A 205 -0.83 5.50 -5.61
C HIS A 205 0.44 5.51 -4.74
N VAL A 206 0.56 6.48 -3.84
CA VAL A 206 1.68 6.54 -2.90
C VAL A 206 1.54 5.44 -1.84
N MET A 207 0.33 5.09 -1.39
CA MET A 207 0.07 3.92 -0.55
C MET A 207 0.68 2.65 -1.15
N ARG A 208 0.46 2.44 -2.46
CA ARG A 208 1.07 1.30 -3.16
C ARG A 208 2.60 1.35 -3.11
N HIS A 209 3.19 2.53 -3.30
CA HIS A 209 4.64 2.67 -3.17
C HIS A 209 5.15 2.52 -1.73
N LEU A 210 4.33 2.88 -0.73
CA LEU A 210 4.66 2.77 0.68
C LEU A 210 4.83 1.30 1.09
N ALA A 211 4.01 0.38 0.56
CA ALA A 211 4.19 -1.05 0.81
C ALA A 211 5.59 -1.55 0.37
N ALA A 212 6.04 -1.15 -0.82
CA ALA A 212 7.39 -1.48 -1.27
C ALA A 212 8.47 -0.82 -0.42
N LYS A 213 8.25 0.44 0.02
CA LYS A 213 9.17 1.11 0.94
C LYS A 213 9.30 0.34 2.24
N VAL A 214 8.19 -0.07 2.86
CA VAL A 214 8.21 -0.86 4.11
C VAL A 214 9.01 -2.15 3.93
N ILE A 215 8.77 -2.89 2.84
CA ILE A 215 9.51 -4.12 2.54
C ILE A 215 11.01 -3.84 2.38
N LEU A 216 11.40 -2.82 1.61
CA LEU A 216 12.80 -2.53 1.30
C LEU A 216 13.55 -1.80 2.42
N ASP A 217 12.85 -1.09 3.30
CA ASP A 217 13.43 -0.51 4.50
C ASP A 217 13.83 -1.62 5.48
N GLU A 218 13.05 -2.71 5.55
CA GLU A 218 13.33 -3.89 6.38
C GLU A 218 14.36 -4.83 5.72
N ASP A 219 14.08 -5.30 4.50
CA ASP A 219 15.00 -6.11 3.70
C ASP A 219 15.24 -5.49 2.31
N PRO A 220 16.39 -4.82 2.11
CA PRO A 220 16.76 -4.18 0.86
C PRO A 220 17.02 -5.16 -0.29
N SER A 221 17.28 -6.45 0.02
CA SER A 221 17.41 -7.51 -0.99
C SER A 221 16.06 -8.03 -1.48
N ALA A 222 14.94 -7.66 -0.86
CA ALA A 222 13.61 -8.20 -1.15
C ALA A 222 12.95 -7.60 -2.42
N MET A 223 13.73 -7.22 -3.43
CA MET A 223 13.21 -6.63 -4.68
C MET A 223 12.25 -7.57 -5.42
N ALA A 224 12.52 -8.87 -5.40
CA ALA A 224 11.65 -9.90 -5.98
C ALA A 224 10.31 -9.98 -5.24
N LEU A 225 10.31 -9.89 -3.90
CA LEU A 225 9.09 -9.83 -3.11
C LEU A 225 8.27 -8.59 -3.48
N VAL A 226 8.91 -7.42 -3.59
CA VAL A 226 8.23 -6.19 -4.04
C VAL A 226 7.64 -6.36 -5.44
N GLN A 227 8.35 -7.00 -6.37
CA GLN A 227 7.85 -7.25 -7.72
C GLN A 227 6.55 -8.07 -7.69
N VAL A 228 6.52 -9.15 -6.91
CA VAL A 228 5.34 -10.02 -6.74
C VAL A 228 4.20 -9.23 -6.07
N MET A 229 4.47 -8.58 -4.94
CA MET A 229 3.47 -7.80 -4.19
C MET A 229 2.88 -6.64 -5.00
N LEU A 230 3.69 -6.01 -5.85
CA LEU A 230 3.26 -4.96 -6.76
C LEU A 230 2.87 -5.48 -8.15
N GLY A 231 2.71 -6.78 -8.38
CA GLY A 231 2.30 -7.34 -9.67
C GLY A 231 2.96 -6.64 -10.86
N HIS A 232 4.28 -6.51 -10.81
CA HIS A 232 5.10 -5.96 -11.89
C HIS A 232 5.57 -7.12 -12.77
N LEU A 233 5.28 -7.03 -14.07
CA LEU A 233 5.64 -8.09 -15.02
C LEU A 233 7.14 -8.33 -15.10
N TRP A 234 7.93 -7.25 -15.00
CA TRP A 234 9.39 -7.29 -15.13
C TRP A 234 10.06 -6.71 -13.89
N ILE A 235 11.06 -7.40 -13.35
CA ILE A 235 11.86 -6.94 -12.20
C ILE A 235 12.49 -5.56 -12.46
N LYS A 236 12.92 -5.32 -13.70
CA LYS A 236 13.45 -4.03 -14.17
C LYS A 236 12.49 -2.85 -13.92
N THR A 237 11.18 -3.10 -13.90
CA THR A 237 10.19 -2.06 -13.54
C THR A 237 10.28 -1.72 -12.06
N THR A 238 10.39 -2.73 -11.20
CA THR A 238 10.56 -2.51 -9.75
C THR A 238 11.89 -1.83 -9.47
N GLU A 239 12.98 -2.33 -10.04
CA GLU A 239 14.31 -1.73 -9.90
C GLU A 239 14.32 -0.28 -10.37
N SER A 240 13.70 0.04 -11.51
CA SER A 240 13.70 1.42 -12.00
C SER A 240 12.97 2.38 -11.07
N TYR A 241 11.92 1.93 -10.37
CA TYR A 241 11.23 2.72 -9.34
C TYR A 241 12.05 2.88 -8.06
N TYR A 242 12.79 1.85 -7.63
CA TYR A 242 13.45 1.81 -6.32
C TYR A 242 14.98 1.80 -6.37
N ALA A 243 15.60 2.06 -7.53
CA ALA A 243 17.06 2.00 -7.71
C ALA A 243 17.82 2.95 -6.78
N GLU A 244 17.30 4.15 -6.49
CA GLU A 244 17.95 5.09 -5.57
C GLU A 244 17.92 4.58 -4.12
N VAL A 245 16.81 3.96 -3.73
CA VAL A 245 16.67 3.28 -2.43
C VAL A 245 17.68 2.14 -2.34
N SER A 246 17.81 1.34 -3.40
CA SER A 246 18.81 0.27 -3.47
C SER A 246 20.25 0.77 -3.30
N LYS A 247 20.61 1.94 -3.86
CA LYS A 247 21.97 2.50 -3.72
C LYS A 247 22.28 2.97 -2.30
N ILE A 248 21.39 3.78 -1.71
CA ILE A 248 21.58 4.29 -0.34
C ILE A 248 21.65 3.13 0.66
N ILE A 249 20.83 2.10 0.44
CA ILE A 249 20.82 0.98 1.37
C ILE A 249 21.99 0.01 1.12
N ALA A 250 22.42 -0.21 -0.12
CA ALA A 250 23.66 -0.95 -0.39
C ALA A 250 24.84 -0.32 0.35
N GLN A 251 24.91 1.02 0.39
CA GLN A 251 25.91 1.74 1.17
C GLN A 251 25.76 1.50 2.69
N ARG A 252 24.55 1.54 3.26
CA ARG A 252 24.32 1.26 4.69
C ARG A 252 24.66 -0.18 5.06
N ARG A 253 24.27 -1.16 4.23
CA ARG A 253 24.58 -2.58 4.44
C ARG A 253 26.09 -2.84 4.33
N TRP A 254 26.76 -2.19 3.39
CA TRP A 254 28.22 -2.17 3.31
C TRP A 254 28.86 -1.63 4.61
N GLN A 255 28.37 -0.51 5.15
CA GLN A 255 28.86 0.02 6.43
C GLN A 255 28.65 -0.95 7.60
N ALA A 256 27.49 -1.62 7.66
CA ALA A 256 27.22 -2.63 8.69
C ALA A 256 28.14 -3.85 8.57
N LEU A 257 28.34 -4.35 7.35
CA LEU A 257 29.26 -5.46 7.06
C LEU A 257 30.70 -5.10 7.38
N LEU A 258 31.14 -3.89 7.03
CA LEU A 258 32.46 -3.36 7.42
C LEU A 258 32.61 -3.30 8.93
N SER A 259 31.61 -2.77 9.64
CA SER A 259 31.64 -2.69 11.11
C SER A 259 31.73 -4.07 11.75
N ALA A 260 30.99 -5.05 11.24
CA ALA A 260 31.04 -6.43 11.70
C ALA A 260 32.37 -7.14 11.34
N GLY A 261 32.93 -6.84 10.16
CA GLY A 261 34.26 -7.31 9.75
C GLY A 261 35.37 -6.75 10.63
N ALA A 262 35.35 -5.43 10.87
CA ALA A 262 36.31 -4.74 11.73
C ALA A 262 36.28 -5.29 13.17
N ARG A 263 35.09 -5.48 13.75
CA ARG A 263 34.96 -6.11 15.09
C ARG A 263 35.56 -7.52 15.14
N ARG A 264 35.34 -8.34 14.11
CA ARG A 264 35.92 -9.70 14.03
C ARG A 264 37.44 -9.67 13.91
N ALA A 265 37.98 -8.78 13.08
CA ALA A 265 39.43 -8.61 12.93
C ALA A 265 40.08 -8.13 14.24
N MET A 266 39.48 -7.15 14.92
CA MET A 266 39.96 -6.63 16.20
C MET A 266 39.83 -7.64 17.35
N ALA A 267 38.81 -8.48 17.36
CA ALA A 267 38.66 -9.57 18.34
C ALA A 267 39.64 -10.74 18.09
N GLY A 268 40.04 -10.96 16.82
CA GLY A 268 41.06 -11.94 16.45
C GLY A 268 42.50 -11.48 16.72
N LEU A 269 42.72 -10.17 16.92
CA LEU A 269 43.98 -9.63 17.43
C LEU A 269 44.06 -9.87 18.94
N ARG A 270 44.58 -11.04 19.33
CA ARG A 270 45.13 -11.21 20.67
C ARG A 270 46.32 -10.25 20.80
N PHE A 271 46.17 -9.19 21.59
CA PHE A 271 47.31 -8.40 22.02
C PHE A 271 48.23 -9.32 22.81
N HIS A 272 49.36 -9.69 22.19
CA HIS A 272 50.46 -10.32 22.90
C HIS A 272 51.08 -9.24 23.78
N VAL A 273 50.61 -9.12 25.01
CA VAL A 273 51.37 -8.41 26.05
C VAL A 273 52.55 -9.32 26.37
N GLY A 274 53.70 -9.01 25.76
CA GLY A 274 54.93 -9.73 26.05
C GLY A 274 55.25 -9.64 27.55
N PRO A 275 55.79 -10.71 28.16
CA PRO A 275 56.21 -10.68 29.55
C PRO A 275 57.42 -9.74 29.67
N GLY A 276 57.20 -8.47 30.05
CA GLY A 276 58.28 -7.49 30.11
C GLY A 276 58.01 -6.21 30.90
N ASP A 277 56.77 -5.73 31.01
CA ASP A 277 56.50 -4.47 31.71
C ASP A 277 56.20 -4.70 33.20
N ILE A 278 57.26 -5.05 33.91
CA ILE A 278 57.33 -4.97 35.36
C ILE A 278 57.41 -3.47 35.71
N PHE A 279 56.33 -2.93 36.27
CA PHE A 279 56.33 -1.65 36.97
C PHE A 279 57.38 -1.71 38.10
N ASN A 280 58.56 -1.17 37.85
CA ASN A 280 59.61 -1.08 38.84
C ASN A 280 59.33 0.15 39.73
N GLY A 281 58.70 -0.10 40.87
CA GLY A 281 58.62 0.89 41.93
C GLY A 281 60.02 1.21 42.46
N ARG A 282 60.41 2.48 42.39
CA ARG A 282 61.46 3.03 43.25
C ARG A 282 60.84 4.04 44.21
N ARG A 283 60.81 3.63 45.48
CA ARG A 283 60.84 4.54 46.63
C ARG A 283 62.17 5.30 46.62
N ALA A 284 62.11 6.60 46.82
CA ALA A 284 63.12 7.41 47.51
C ALA A 284 62.32 8.14 48.61
N ALA A 285 62.48 7.76 49.87
CA ALA A 285 63.46 8.29 50.81
C ALA A 285 63.12 9.75 51.16
#